data_AF-A0A2W6CEF7-F1
#
_entry.id   AF-A0A2W6CEF7-F1
#
_cell.length_a   1.000
_cell.length_b   1.000
_cell.length_c   1.000
_cell.angle_alpha   90.00
_cell.angle_beta   90.00
_cell.angle_gamma   90.00
#
_symmetry.space_group_name_H-M   'P 1'
#
loop_
_entity.id
_entity.type
_entity.pdbx_description
1 polymer ?
#
loop_
_entity_poly.entity_id
_entity_poly.type
_entity_poly.pdbx_seq_one_letter_code
_entity_poly.pdbx_strand_id
1 'polypeptide(L)'
;MALEALAKDSALWHDTSTVLGTAQQSAAAQVLTDTQLTWASQDGLQATYDQLRVRIADLLGQGQEETRKIAATLLHVKTIYESSDQKSKNALRGVWDIQK
;
A
#
# COMPACT_ATOMS: atom_id res chain seq x y z
N MET A 1 15.08 -5.95 -17.52
CA MET A 1 13.85 -5.39 -18.11
C MET A 1 12.57 -5.80 -17.37
N ALA A 2 12.08 -7.04 -17.47
CA ALA A 2 10.80 -7.42 -16.81
C ALA A 2 10.84 -7.37 -15.26
N LEU A 3 11.93 -7.85 -14.64
CA LEU A 3 12.08 -7.82 -13.17
C LEU A 3 12.28 -6.41 -12.61
N GLU A 4 12.94 -5.54 -13.37
CA GLU A 4 13.10 -4.13 -13.01
C GLU A 4 11.77 -3.38 -13.13
N ALA A 5 10.94 -3.72 -14.13
CA ALA A 5 9.59 -3.18 -14.25
C ALA A 5 8.72 -3.56 -13.04
N LEU A 6 8.81 -4.81 -12.56
CA LEU A 6 8.13 -5.24 -11.32
C LEU A 6 8.60 -4.48 -10.09
N ALA A 7 9.91 -4.23 -9.97
CA ALA A 7 10.45 -3.43 -8.87
C ALA A 7 9.94 -1.98 -8.92
N LYS A 8 9.93 -1.38 -10.12
CA LYS A 8 9.44 -0.02 -10.32
C LYS A 8 7.95 0.09 -10.01
N ASP A 9 7.14 -0.86 -10.48
CA ASP A 9 5.71 -0.87 -10.21
C ASP A 9 5.42 -1.08 -8.72
N SER A 10 6.16 -1.99 -8.07
CA SER A 10 6.11 -2.17 -6.61
C SER A 10 6.39 -0.86 -5.86
N ALA A 11 7.36 -0.06 -6.32
CA ALA A 11 7.67 1.22 -5.69
C ALA A 11 6.51 2.22 -5.84
N LEU A 12 5.88 2.29 -7.01
CA LEU A 12 4.73 3.16 -7.25
C LEU A 12 3.52 2.78 -6.38
N TRP A 13 3.26 1.48 -6.22
CA TRP A 13 2.21 1.01 -5.31
C TRP A 13 2.52 1.32 -3.85
N HIS A 14 3.79 1.23 -3.46
CA HIS A 14 4.22 1.63 -2.12
C HIS A 14 4.05 3.13 -1.87
N ASP A 15 4.45 3.98 -2.81
CA ASP A 15 4.28 5.43 -2.71
C ASP A 15 2.79 5.79 -2.61
N THR A 16 1.95 5.14 -3.42
CA THR A 16 0.49 5.29 -3.36
C THR A 16 -0.05 4.93 -1.97
N SER A 17 0.41 3.82 -1.39
CA SER A 17 0.01 3.42 -0.04
C SER A 17 0.39 4.46 1.02
N THR A 18 1.55 5.12 0.86
CA THR A 18 2.04 6.17 1.76
C THR A 18 1.17 7.43 1.67
N VAL A 19 0.80 7.84 0.46
CA VAL A 19 -0.10 8.98 0.23
C VAL A 19 -1.48 8.70 0.83
N LEU A 20 -2.03 7.50 0.63
CA LEU A 20 -3.31 7.09 1.22
C LEU A 20 -3.26 7.08 2.75
N GLY A 21 -2.16 6.62 3.35
CA GLY A 21 -1.97 6.67 4.80
C GLY A 21 -1.91 8.11 5.34
N THR A 22 -1.24 9.02 4.64
CA THR A 22 -1.22 10.45 5.00
C THR A 22 -2.61 11.08 4.91
N ALA A 23 -3.35 10.75 3.84
CA ALA A 23 -4.72 11.23 3.65
C ALA A 23 -5.66 10.67 4.74
N GLN A 24 -5.51 9.40 5.11
CA GLN A 24 -6.27 8.77 6.19
C GLN A 24 -6.06 9.48 7.52
N GLN A 25 -4.80 9.75 7.89
CA GLN A 25 -4.47 10.49 9.11
C GLN A 25 -5.04 11.90 9.09
N SER A 26 -4.94 12.59 7.95
CA SER A 26 -5.49 13.93 7.77
C SER A 26 -7.01 13.93 7.93
N ALA A 27 -7.72 12.98 7.32
CA ALA A 27 -9.17 12.84 7.48
C ALA A 27 -9.56 12.49 8.93
N ALA A 28 -8.83 11.59 9.57
CA ALA A 28 -9.07 11.22 10.97
C ALA A 28 -8.86 12.41 11.93
N ALA A 29 -7.94 13.34 11.62
CA ALA A 29 -7.66 14.51 12.44
C ALA A 29 -8.67 15.66 12.29
N GLN A 30 -9.51 15.66 11.25
CA GLN A 30 -10.52 16.70 11.00
C GLN A 30 -11.73 16.60 11.94
N VAL A 31 -11.53 16.70 13.24
CA VAL A 31 -12.64 16.69 14.22
C VAL A 31 -13.23 18.10 14.32
N LEU A 32 -14.55 18.20 14.11
CA LEU A 32 -15.28 19.43 14.40
C LEU A 32 -15.70 19.44 15.87
N THR A 33 -15.42 20.54 16.56
CA THR A 33 -15.84 20.72 17.96
C THR A 33 -17.24 21.32 18.04
N ASP A 34 -17.95 21.08 19.15
CA ASP A 34 -19.28 21.66 19.42
C ASP A 34 -19.29 23.19 19.28
N THR A 35 -18.17 23.84 19.61
CA THR A 35 -17.96 25.28 19.46
C THR A 35 -17.94 25.75 17.99
N GLN A 36 -17.56 24.88 17.04
CA GLN A 36 -17.57 25.15 15.60
C GLN A 36 -18.93 24.86 14.95
N LEU A 37 -19.76 24.06 15.62
CA LEU A 37 -21.10 23.66 15.17
C LEU A 37 -22.21 24.20 16.08
N THR A 38 -21.95 25.30 16.81
CA THR A 38 -22.92 25.90 17.75
C THR A 38 -24.28 26.17 17.13
N TRP A 39 -24.31 26.57 15.85
CA TRP A 39 -25.52 26.81 15.07
C TRP A 39 -26.22 25.54 14.56
N ALA A 40 -25.52 24.41 14.51
CA ALA A 40 -26.00 23.12 14.00
C ALA A 40 -26.26 22.07 15.10
N SER A 41 -26.11 22.48 16.36
CA SER A 41 -26.17 21.63 17.56
C SER A 41 -27.52 20.92 17.77
N GLN A 42 -28.59 21.32 17.06
CA GLN A 42 -29.92 20.72 17.19
C GLN A 42 -30.25 19.62 16.16
N ASP A 43 -29.50 19.47 15.06
CA ASP A 43 -29.95 18.67 13.91
C ASP A 43 -29.19 17.33 13.69
N GLY A 44 -28.38 16.88 14.65
CA GLY A 44 -27.60 15.64 14.48
C GLY A 44 -26.52 15.72 13.38
N LEU A 45 -26.25 16.92 12.87
CA LEU A 45 -25.28 17.19 11.81
C LEU A 45 -23.85 16.80 12.23
N GLN A 46 -23.49 17.06 13.49
CA GLN A 46 -22.18 16.68 14.03
C GLN A 46 -21.97 15.16 14.00
N ALA A 47 -22.97 14.39 14.44
CA ALA A 47 -22.90 12.93 14.41
C ALA A 47 -22.78 12.41 12.97
N THR A 48 -23.52 13.01 12.03
CA THR A 48 -23.44 12.66 10.60
C THR A 48 -22.06 12.98 10.02
N TYR A 49 -21.52 14.16 10.34
CA TYR A 49 -20.18 14.56 9.91
C TYR A 49 -19.12 13.59 10.46
N ASP A 50 -19.18 13.26 11.75
CA ASP A 50 -18.24 12.32 12.36
C ASP A 50 -18.32 10.93 11.74
N GLN A 51 -19.53 10.43 11.46
CA GLN A 51 -19.71 9.16 10.75
C GLN A 51 -19.07 9.19 9.35
N LEU A 52 -19.30 10.26 8.59
CA LEU A 52 -18.71 10.41 7.25
C LEU A 52 -17.18 10.52 7.32
N ARG A 53 -16.65 11.31 8.26
CA ARG A 53 -15.22 11.46 8.48
C ARG A 53 -14.56 10.12 8.82
N VAL A 54 -15.12 9.39 9.77
CA VAL A 54 -14.64 8.06 10.16
C VAL A 54 -14.71 7.11 8.96
N ARG A 55 -15.79 7.14 8.18
CA ARG A 55 -15.94 6.29 7.00
C ARG A 55 -14.91 6.60 5.90
N ILE A 56 -14.62 7.88 5.65
CA ILE A 56 -13.60 8.29 4.69
C ILE A 56 -12.22 7.84 5.16
N ALA A 57 -11.89 8.05 6.44
CA ALA A 57 -10.63 7.59 7.00
C ALA A 57 -10.47 6.06 6.88
N ASP A 58 -11.53 5.30 7.15
CA ASP A 58 -11.56 3.84 6.99
C ASP A 58 -11.31 3.41 5.53
N LEU A 59 -12.00 4.01 4.56
CA LEU A 59 -11.81 3.72 3.14
C LEU A 59 -10.39 4.03 2.66
N LEU A 60 -9.80 5.14 3.12
CA LEU A 60 -8.42 5.50 2.81
C LEU A 60 -7.43 4.50 3.43
N GLY A 61 -7.68 4.04 4.66
CA GLY A 61 -6.89 3.01 5.32
C GLY A 61 -6.96 1.66 4.61
N GLN A 62 -8.15 1.27 4.12
CA GLN A 62 -8.31 0.06 3.29
C GLN A 62 -7.53 0.18 1.98
N GLY A 63 -7.62 1.33 1.30
CA GLY A 63 -6.85 1.59 0.08
C GLY A 63 -5.33 1.52 0.32
N GLN A 64 -4.84 2.11 1.42
CA GLN A 64 -3.45 2.00 1.84
C GLN A 64 -3.04 0.53 1.99
N GLU A 65 -3.85 -0.27 2.68
CA GLU A 65 -3.51 -1.66 2.97
C GLU A 65 -3.46 -2.52 1.70
N GLU A 66 -4.45 -2.38 0.82
CA GLU A 66 -4.49 -3.15 -0.43
C GLU A 66 -3.35 -2.76 -1.37
N THR A 67 -3.04 -1.47 -1.50
CA THR A 67 -1.90 -1.02 -2.32
C THR A 67 -0.55 -1.47 -1.76
N ARG A 68 -0.40 -1.51 -0.44
CA ARG A 68 0.78 -2.06 0.25
C ARG A 68 0.95 -3.57 -0.03
N LYS A 69 -0.16 -4.33 -0.04
CA LYS A 69 -0.13 -5.77 -0.39
C LYS A 69 0.29 -6.00 -1.84
N ILE A 70 -0.19 -5.18 -2.78
CA ILE A 70 0.23 -5.26 -4.19
C ILE A 70 1.74 -5.04 -4.30
N ALA A 71 2.27 -3.97 -3.69
CA ALA A 71 3.70 -3.69 -3.66
C ALA A 71 4.50 -4.90 -3.13
N ALA A 72 4.13 -5.41 -1.96
CA ALA A 72 4.81 -6.56 -1.34
C ALA A 72 4.77 -7.81 -2.24
N THR A 73 3.66 -8.05 -2.91
CA THR A 73 3.49 -9.20 -3.82
C THR A 73 4.40 -9.09 -5.04
N LEU A 74 4.46 -7.92 -5.68
CA LEU A 74 5.33 -7.68 -6.84
C LEU A 74 6.81 -7.86 -6.48
N LEU A 75 7.23 -7.36 -5.32
CA LEU A 75 8.59 -7.54 -4.82
C LEU A 75 8.88 -9.02 -4.53
N HIS A 76 7.93 -9.74 -3.92
CA HIS A 76 8.06 -11.16 -3.65
C HIS A 76 8.22 -11.99 -4.94
N VAL A 77 7.39 -11.71 -5.95
CA VAL A 77 7.48 -12.35 -7.27
C VAL A 77 8.84 -12.11 -7.90
N LYS A 78 9.35 -10.88 -7.87
CA LYS A 78 10.71 -10.56 -8.35
C LYS A 78 11.76 -11.42 -7.66
N THR A 79 11.74 -11.51 -6.33
CA THR A 79 12.71 -12.31 -5.56
C THR A 79 12.66 -13.80 -5.91
N ILE A 80 11.47 -14.35 -6.15
CA ILE A 80 11.32 -15.75 -6.58
C ILE A 80 12.02 -15.96 -7.93
N TYR A 81 11.79 -15.08 -8.90
CA TYR A 81 12.42 -15.20 -10.22
C TYR A 81 13.93 -15.05 -10.16
N GLU A 82 14.46 -14.09 -9.40
CA GLU A 82 15.90 -13.91 -9.21
C GLU A 82 16.55 -15.14 -8.57
N SER A 83 15.91 -15.73 -7.57
CA SER A 83 16.38 -16.97 -6.94
C SER A 83 16.36 -18.15 -7.91
N SER A 84 15.31 -18.28 -8.71
CA SER A 84 15.18 -19.34 -9.72
C SER A 84 16.25 -19.22 -10.82
N ASP A 85 16.51 -18.01 -11.29
CA ASP A 85 17.55 -17.74 -12.30
C ASP A 85 18.94 -18.08 -11.75
N GLN A 86 19.22 -17.71 -10.50
CA GLN A 86 20.49 -18.03 -9.85
C GLN A 86 20.68 -19.55 -9.67
N LYS A 87 19.63 -20.28 -9.27
CA LYS A 87 19.67 -21.74 -9.17
C LYS A 87 19.94 -22.39 -10.52
N SER A 88 19.32 -21.90 -11.58
CA SER A 88 19.50 -22.41 -12.95
C SER A 88 20.93 -22.19 -13.45
N LYS A 89 21.50 -21.00 -13.21
CA LYS A 89 22.90 -20.69 -13.50
C LYS A 89 23.87 -21.60 -12.75
N ASN A 90 23.62 -21.85 -11.47
CA ASN A 90 24.45 -22.74 -10.65
C ASN A 90 24.38 -24.20 -11.14
N ALA A 91 23.19 -24.68 -11.53
CA ALA A 91 23.02 -26.01 -12.10
C ALA A 91 23.78 -26.17 -13.43
N LEU A 92 23.70 -25.18 -14.33
CA LEU A 92 24.42 -25.20 -15.60
C LEU A 92 25.95 -25.19 -15.43
N ARG A 93 26.47 -24.42 -14.46
CA ARG A 93 27.91 -24.46 -14.10
C ARG A 93 28.31 -25.83 -13.55
N GLY A 94 27.50 -26.38 -12.64
CA GLY A 94 27.73 -27.71 -12.08
C GLY A 94 27.74 -28.82 -13.12
N VAL A 95 26.87 -28.75 -14.14
CA VAL A 95 26.83 -29.73 -15.24
C VAL A 95 28.06 -29.64 -16.15
N TRP A 96 28.56 -28.44 -16.42
CA TRP A 96 29.76 -28.23 -17.25
C TRP A 96 31.07 -28.59 -16.54
N ASP A 97 31.14 -28.47 -15.21
CA ASP A 97 32.33 -28.86 -14.44
C ASP A 97 32.48 -30.39 -14.24
N ILE A 98 31.42 -31.18 -14.47
CA ILE A 98 31.46 -32.66 -14.34
C ILE A 98 32.15 -33.34 -15.54
N GLN A 99 32.38 -32.61 -16.66
CA GLN A 99 32.98 -33.17 -17.88
C GLN A 99 34.48 -32.88 -18.07
N LYS A 100 35.20 -32.47 -17.02
CA LYS A 100 36.68 -32.40 -17.01
C LYS A 100 37.26 -33.23 -15.88
#